data_AF-A0A9W7Z1S8-F1
#
_entry.id   AF-A0A9W7Z1S8-F1
#
_cell.length_a   1.000
_cell.length_b   1.000
_cell.length_c   1.000
_cell.angle_alpha   90.00
_cell.angle_beta   90.00
_cell.angle_gamma   90.00
#
_symmetry.space_group_name_H-M   'P 1'
#
loop_
_entity.id
_entity.type
_entity.pdbx_description
1 polymer ?
#
loop_
_entity_poly.entity_id
_entity_poly.type
_entity_poly.pdbx_seq_one_letter_code
_entity_poly.pdbx_strand_id
1 'polypeptide(L)'
;MDRPRLTVDPMTNPDALSLQQRRQLAAAHLERSRPASPMFHESTDPTLEFFYHPRTLSVLVVLLAGFLYVALFVDPSNDMLNTKWGLGALCSVFVVVSIVLFRDGPFIRPHPAFWRGVLALNVLYEMLLVFLLFQSKQSGRQYMRFFDPNLGTVLPERSYGDNCALTVNNVWDGIDIFVLAHSLGWFGKALIIRNHTMCWILSITFELMEYSLAHQLPNFNECWWDHWILDVFTCNWLGIYVGMKWCEHFKMKTYTWHGIREIPSLRGKLSRAGAQFTPHDWTVYRWAPTRRFKSFAGFVLFAVLIMLAELNVFYLKSLLWVPPEHPLVIARLSLLFLFSLPSAREYYEYYSNPRCKRMGAHCWMLIVTLLTELLIIVKFARGEFEEPFPRYVVVFWSVVGAVLAAFFVWQFVLRKRFGKGLRKHKTR
;
A
#
# COMPACT_ATOMS: atom_id res chain seq x y z
N MET A 1 -18.22 -40.01 -58.37
CA MET A 1 -17.48 -38.80 -58.76
C MET A 1 -17.33 -37.92 -57.54
N ASP A 2 -16.23 -38.13 -56.83
CA ASP A 2 -15.69 -37.21 -55.84
C ASP A 2 -15.40 -35.84 -56.47
N ARG A 3 -15.61 -34.77 -55.69
CA ARG A 3 -14.70 -33.61 -55.56
C ARG A 3 -15.23 -32.60 -54.51
N PRO A 4 -14.37 -31.77 -53.90
CA PRO A 4 -14.04 -31.96 -52.50
C PRO A 4 -14.46 -30.77 -51.62
N ARG A 5 -14.48 -31.04 -50.32
CA ARG A 5 -14.44 -30.03 -49.26
C ARG A 5 -13.11 -29.27 -49.38
N LEU A 6 -13.13 -28.09 -50.00
CA LEU A 6 -12.00 -27.16 -50.00
C LEU A 6 -12.04 -26.36 -48.70
N THR A 7 -11.28 -26.84 -47.72
CA THR A 7 -10.71 -25.99 -46.66
C THR A 7 -9.86 -24.92 -47.34
N VAL A 8 -10.37 -23.69 -47.39
CA VAL A 8 -9.58 -22.53 -47.81
C VAL A 8 -8.92 -21.95 -46.57
N ASP A 9 -7.61 -22.15 -46.49
CA ASP A 9 -6.71 -21.49 -45.55
C ASP A 9 -6.78 -19.97 -45.76
N PRO A 10 -7.06 -19.13 -44.74
CA PRO A 10 -7.27 -17.69 -44.92
C PRO A 10 -6.03 -16.90 -45.38
N MET A 11 -4.88 -17.56 -45.55
CA MET A 11 -3.61 -16.92 -45.88
C MET A 11 -3.38 -16.71 -47.39
N THR A 12 -4.19 -17.26 -48.30
CA THR A 12 -3.80 -17.36 -49.73
C THR A 12 -4.67 -16.60 -50.73
N ASN A 13 -5.74 -15.89 -50.33
CA ASN A 13 -6.43 -14.97 -51.23
C ASN A 13 -7.11 -13.80 -50.50
N PRO A 14 -6.49 -12.60 -50.45
CA PRO A 14 -7.09 -11.42 -49.83
C PRO A 14 -8.32 -10.92 -50.59
N ASP A 15 -8.53 -11.35 -51.84
CA ASP A 15 -9.59 -10.81 -52.69
C ASP A 15 -10.95 -11.50 -52.60
N ALA A 16 -11.03 -12.68 -51.98
CA ALA A 16 -12.27 -13.38 -51.71
C ALA A 16 -13.02 -12.88 -50.46
N LEU A 17 -12.44 -11.94 -49.71
CA LEU A 17 -13.03 -11.40 -48.48
C LEU A 17 -13.89 -10.17 -48.78
N SER A 18 -15.11 -10.17 -48.25
CA SER A 18 -16.00 -9.00 -48.31
C SER A 18 -15.34 -7.79 -47.61
N LEU A 19 -15.68 -6.58 -48.07
CA LEU A 19 -15.13 -5.33 -47.55
C LEU A 19 -15.34 -5.17 -46.02
N GLN A 20 -16.39 -5.80 -45.50
CA GLN A 20 -16.71 -5.86 -44.08
C GLN A 20 -15.81 -6.82 -43.30
N GLN A 21 -15.46 -7.98 -43.89
CA GLN A 21 -14.53 -8.94 -43.28
C GLN A 21 -13.08 -8.45 -43.29
N ARG A 22 -12.65 -7.75 -44.35
CA ARG A 22 -11.31 -7.11 -44.38
C ARG A 22 -11.18 -6.04 -43.30
N ARG A 23 -12.24 -5.24 -43.07
CA ARG A 23 -12.28 -4.26 -41.97
C ARG A 23 -12.23 -4.91 -40.59
N GLN A 24 -12.91 -6.04 -40.39
CA GLN A 24 -12.88 -6.78 -39.13
C GLN A 24 -11.52 -7.44 -38.86
N LEU A 25 -10.88 -8.01 -39.88
CA LEU A 25 -9.54 -8.59 -39.76
C LEU A 25 -8.46 -7.52 -39.52
N ALA A 26 -8.56 -6.36 -40.17
CA ALA A 26 -7.66 -5.23 -39.91
C ALA A 26 -7.86 -4.66 -38.50
N ALA A 27 -9.11 -4.54 -38.03
CA ALA A 27 -9.40 -4.10 -36.65
C ALA A 27 -8.89 -5.11 -35.60
N ALA A 28 -9.04 -6.42 -35.86
CA ALA A 28 -8.51 -7.48 -34.99
C ALA A 28 -6.97 -7.52 -35.01
N HIS A 29 -6.34 -7.29 -36.16
CA HIS A 29 -4.88 -7.13 -36.25
C HIS A 29 -4.39 -5.91 -35.47
N LEU A 30 -5.11 -4.78 -35.50
CA LEU A 30 -4.76 -3.56 -34.73
C LEU A 30 -4.94 -3.76 -33.21
N GLU A 31 -5.96 -4.50 -32.78
CA GLU A 31 -6.15 -4.85 -31.37
C GLU A 31 -5.09 -5.83 -30.85
N ARG A 32 -4.61 -6.73 -31.72
CA ARG A 32 -3.60 -7.75 -31.37
C ARG A 32 -2.16 -7.27 -31.47
N SER A 33 -1.90 -6.21 -32.24
CA SER A 33 -0.58 -5.57 -32.39
C SER A 33 -0.34 -4.42 -31.40
N ARG A 34 -1.33 -4.07 -30.57
CA ARG A 34 -1.04 -3.29 -29.37
C ARG A 34 -0.18 -4.14 -28.42
N PRO A 35 1.04 -3.70 -28.06
CA PRO A 35 1.88 -4.48 -27.17
C PRO A 35 1.13 -4.77 -25.86
N ALA A 36 1.07 -6.04 -25.48
CA ALA A 36 0.77 -6.42 -24.12
C ALA A 36 1.94 -5.92 -23.26
N SER A 37 1.72 -4.77 -22.62
CA SER A 37 2.61 -3.99 -21.75
C SER A 37 3.54 -2.99 -22.44
N PRO A 38 3.08 -1.73 -22.54
CA PRO A 38 3.87 -0.55 -22.23
C PRO A 38 3.28 0.07 -20.96
N MET A 39 3.30 -0.65 -19.82
CA MET A 39 2.37 -0.26 -18.74
C MET A 39 2.65 1.14 -18.15
N PHE A 40 3.88 1.65 -18.22
CA PHE A 40 4.25 2.99 -17.71
C PHE A 40 5.42 3.67 -18.45
N HIS A 41 5.58 3.47 -19.77
CA HIS A 41 6.59 4.22 -20.51
C HIS A 41 5.98 5.49 -21.11
N GLU A 42 6.28 6.63 -20.50
CA GLU A 42 5.96 7.97 -21.01
C GLU A 42 7.26 8.74 -21.28
N SER A 43 7.26 9.60 -22.30
CA SER A 43 8.46 10.33 -22.76
C SER A 43 8.97 11.28 -21.67
N THR A 44 10.15 10.98 -21.14
CA THR A 44 10.87 11.86 -20.22
C THR A 44 11.26 13.16 -20.91
N ASP A 45 11.25 14.28 -20.16
CA ASP A 45 11.79 15.56 -20.63
C ASP A 45 13.22 15.31 -21.15
N PRO A 46 13.52 15.60 -22.43
CA PRO A 46 14.83 15.31 -23.03
C PRO A 46 15.98 16.02 -22.30
N THR A 47 15.70 17.11 -21.58
CA THR A 47 16.71 17.82 -20.78
C THR A 47 17.08 17.11 -19.47
N LEU A 48 16.25 16.16 -19.03
CA LEU A 48 16.47 15.36 -17.84
C LEU A 48 16.81 13.89 -18.16
N GLU A 49 16.74 13.48 -19.43
CA GLU A 49 16.99 12.11 -19.91
C GLU A 49 18.31 11.50 -19.40
N PHE A 50 19.35 12.33 -19.26
CA PHE A 50 20.64 11.94 -18.66
C PHE A 50 20.53 11.37 -17.23
N PHE A 51 19.55 11.81 -16.44
CA PHE A 51 19.30 11.30 -15.09
C PHE A 51 18.55 9.96 -15.10
N TYR A 52 17.80 9.67 -16.17
CA TYR A 52 17.00 8.45 -16.31
C TYR A 52 17.79 7.29 -16.93
N HIS A 53 18.96 7.55 -17.52
CA HIS A 53 19.83 6.48 -18.03
C HIS A 53 20.55 5.72 -16.90
N PRO A 54 20.38 4.39 -16.81
CA PRO A 54 21.02 3.58 -15.79
C PRO A 54 22.54 3.51 -16.03
N ARG A 55 23.34 4.00 -15.07
CA ARG A 55 24.81 3.93 -15.10
C ARG A 55 25.34 2.71 -14.39
N THR A 56 25.02 1.54 -14.93
CA THR A 56 25.32 0.24 -14.30
C THR A 56 26.81 0.05 -14.02
N LEU A 57 27.68 0.42 -14.97
CA LEU A 57 29.13 0.31 -14.81
C LEU A 57 29.67 1.27 -13.73
N SER A 58 29.20 2.51 -13.68
CA SER A 58 29.61 3.47 -12.65
C SER A 58 29.21 3.00 -11.25
N VAL A 59 27.99 2.46 -11.11
CA VAL A 59 27.51 1.87 -9.86
C VAL A 59 28.38 0.70 -9.44
N LEU A 60 28.74 -0.19 -10.37
CA LEU A 60 29.62 -1.33 -10.10
C LEU A 60 31.01 -0.87 -9.61
N VAL A 61 31.62 0.11 -10.27
CA VAL A 61 32.94 0.64 -9.86
C VAL A 61 32.88 1.22 -8.45
N VAL A 62 31.84 1.99 -8.12
CA VAL A 62 31.67 2.56 -6.77
C VAL A 62 31.48 1.45 -5.73
N LEU A 63 30.69 0.42 -6.02
CA LEU A 63 30.51 -0.72 -5.12
C LEU A 63 31.83 -1.47 -4.87
N LEU A 64 32.59 -1.76 -5.92
CA LEU A 64 33.89 -2.44 -5.81
C LEU A 64 34.92 -1.58 -5.06
N ALA A 65 34.95 -0.26 -5.30
CA ALA A 65 35.80 0.66 -4.57
C ALA A 65 35.45 0.71 -3.07
N GLY A 66 34.15 0.67 -2.73
CA GLY A 66 33.69 0.57 -1.35
C GLY A 66 34.15 -0.74 -0.68
N PHE A 67 34.04 -1.88 -1.36
CA PHE A 67 34.55 -3.15 -0.84
C PHE A 67 36.07 -3.13 -0.65
N LEU A 68 36.81 -2.56 -1.60
CA LEU A 68 38.25 -2.39 -1.48
C LEU A 68 38.63 -1.51 -0.28
N TYR A 69 37.90 -0.41 -0.05
CA TYR A 69 38.12 0.44 1.11
C TYR A 69 37.91 -0.31 2.42
N VAL A 70 36.80 -1.06 2.55
CA VAL A 70 36.53 -1.86 3.74
C VAL A 70 37.61 -2.90 3.96
N ALA A 71 38.05 -3.59 2.90
CA ALA A 71 39.07 -4.62 2.98
C ALA A 71 40.46 -4.09 3.41
N LEU A 72 40.78 -2.83 3.09
CA LEU A 72 42.11 -2.25 3.34
C LEU A 72 42.17 -1.38 4.61
N PHE A 73 41.07 -0.77 5.03
CA PHE A 73 41.10 0.33 6.02
C PHE A 73 40.18 0.14 7.23
N VAL A 74 39.26 -0.83 7.24
CA VAL A 74 38.36 -1.05 8.39
C VAL A 74 39.02 -1.97 9.41
N ASP A 75 39.08 -1.51 10.66
CA ASP A 75 39.67 -2.25 11.77
C ASP A 75 38.82 -3.48 12.16
N PRO A 76 39.38 -4.70 12.17
CA PRO A 76 38.65 -5.91 12.56
C PRO A 76 38.39 -6.03 14.07
N SER A 77 38.87 -5.12 14.92
CA SER A 77 38.90 -5.29 16.38
C SER A 77 37.53 -5.41 17.10
N ASN A 78 36.44 -4.87 16.55
CA ASN A 78 35.12 -4.87 17.19
C ASN A 78 34.08 -5.69 16.41
N ASP A 79 33.96 -6.99 16.75
CA ASP A 79 33.08 -7.94 16.06
C ASP A 79 31.60 -7.51 16.00
N MET A 80 31.07 -6.94 17.08
CA MET A 80 29.66 -6.51 17.14
C MET A 80 29.42 -5.33 16.20
N LEU A 81 30.30 -4.33 16.23
CA LEU A 81 30.20 -3.18 15.34
C LEU A 81 30.39 -3.59 13.88
N ASN A 82 31.37 -4.45 13.61
CA ASN A 82 31.65 -5.01 12.28
C ASN A 82 30.46 -5.81 11.74
N THR A 83 29.77 -6.56 12.59
CA THR A 83 28.53 -7.26 12.23
C THR A 83 27.42 -6.28 11.86
N LYS A 84 27.20 -5.22 12.65
CA LYS A 84 26.20 -4.18 12.34
C LYS A 84 26.48 -3.47 11.02
N TRP A 85 27.73 -3.08 10.79
CA TRP A 85 28.16 -2.39 9.57
C TRP A 85 28.10 -3.32 8.36
N GLY A 86 28.51 -4.58 8.52
CA GLY A 86 28.43 -5.60 7.48
C GLY A 86 26.99 -5.88 7.04
N LEU A 87 26.05 -6.01 7.97
CA LEU A 87 24.63 -6.17 7.64
C LEU A 87 24.04 -4.91 6.99
N GLY A 88 24.44 -3.72 7.45
CA GLY A 88 24.07 -2.46 6.81
C GLY A 88 24.58 -2.36 5.37
N ALA A 89 25.83 -2.76 5.13
CA ALA A 89 26.43 -2.83 3.81
C ALA A 89 25.73 -3.85 2.90
N LEU A 90 25.42 -5.05 3.41
CA LEU A 90 24.65 -6.08 2.71
C LEU A 90 23.30 -5.53 2.21
N CYS A 91 22.54 -4.89 3.11
CA CYS A 91 21.25 -4.28 2.77
C CYS A 91 21.42 -3.17 1.72
N SER A 92 22.45 -2.34 1.86
CA SER A 92 22.75 -1.24 0.94
C SER A 92 23.09 -1.75 -0.47
N VAL A 93 23.95 -2.77 -0.57
CA VAL A 93 24.31 -3.42 -1.84
C VAL A 93 23.07 -4.01 -2.49
N PHE A 94 22.22 -4.71 -1.73
CA PHE A 94 20.97 -5.25 -2.24
C PHE A 94 20.06 -4.18 -2.82
N VAL A 95 19.87 -3.04 -2.12
CA VAL A 95 19.04 -1.92 -2.62
C VAL A 95 19.64 -1.34 -3.90
N VAL A 96 20.96 -1.09 -3.94
CA VAL A 96 21.64 -0.52 -5.11
C VAL A 96 21.50 -1.44 -6.32
N VAL A 97 21.75 -2.74 -6.16
CA VAL A 97 21.59 -3.73 -7.23
C VAL A 97 20.13 -3.81 -7.67
N SER A 98 19.18 -3.81 -6.73
CA SER A 98 17.75 -3.84 -7.04
C SER A 98 17.27 -2.60 -7.78
N ILE A 99 17.80 -1.40 -7.48
CA ILE A 99 17.51 -0.17 -8.24
C ILE A 99 17.90 -0.32 -9.71
N VAL A 100 19.02 -1.00 -9.98
CA VAL A 100 19.50 -1.25 -11.35
C VAL A 100 18.64 -2.31 -12.06
N LEU A 101 18.30 -3.40 -11.37
CA LEU A 101 17.69 -4.58 -11.99
C LEU A 101 16.15 -4.58 -12.00
N PHE A 102 15.51 -3.92 -11.04
CA PHE A 102 14.06 -3.92 -10.95
C PHE A 102 13.45 -3.09 -12.07
N ARG A 103 12.25 -3.52 -12.48
CA ARG A 103 11.47 -2.84 -13.51
C ARG A 103 10.76 -1.63 -12.92
N ASP A 104 10.44 -0.66 -13.77
CA ASP A 104 9.67 0.50 -13.37
C ASP A 104 8.23 0.13 -13.00
N GLY A 105 7.78 0.71 -11.89
CA GLY A 105 6.41 0.61 -11.40
C GLY A 105 5.51 1.72 -11.97
N PRO A 106 4.34 1.95 -11.35
CA PRO A 106 3.38 2.94 -11.83
C PRO A 106 3.82 4.39 -11.67
N PHE A 107 4.83 4.65 -10.84
CA PHE A 107 5.23 5.99 -10.44
C PHE A 107 6.57 6.38 -11.05
N ILE A 108 6.59 7.55 -11.68
CA ILE A 108 7.77 8.10 -12.37
C ILE A 108 8.52 9.11 -11.47
N ARG A 109 7.79 9.89 -10.66
CA ARG A 109 8.36 10.97 -9.83
C ARG A 109 8.39 10.59 -8.35
N PRO A 110 9.42 10.98 -7.57
CA PRO A 110 10.47 11.96 -7.93
C PRO A 110 11.50 11.40 -8.92
N HIS A 111 11.72 10.09 -8.94
CA HIS A 111 12.50 9.38 -9.95
C HIS A 111 12.13 7.89 -9.97
N PRO A 112 12.19 7.16 -11.11
CA PRO A 112 11.86 5.73 -11.13
C PRO A 112 12.79 4.89 -10.25
N ALA A 113 14.08 5.26 -10.18
CA ALA A 113 15.06 4.64 -9.28
C ALA A 113 14.62 4.69 -7.80
N PHE A 114 13.97 5.78 -7.37
CA PHE A 114 13.44 5.89 -6.01
C PHE A 114 12.39 4.81 -5.75
N TRP A 115 11.44 4.62 -6.67
CA TRP A 115 10.38 3.61 -6.52
C TRP A 115 10.90 2.18 -6.63
N ARG A 116 11.91 1.93 -7.47
CA ARG A 116 12.63 0.64 -7.47
C ARG A 116 13.30 0.38 -6.12
N GLY A 117 13.91 1.41 -5.51
CA GLY A 117 14.46 1.34 -4.16
C GLY A 117 13.38 1.06 -3.10
N VAL A 118 12.21 1.68 -3.21
CA VAL A 118 11.06 1.40 -2.35
C VAL A 118 10.61 -0.06 -2.47
N LEU A 119 10.56 -0.62 -3.69
CA LEU A 119 10.27 -2.05 -3.90
C LEU A 119 11.36 -2.93 -3.26
N ALA A 120 12.63 -2.57 -3.42
CA ALA A 120 13.76 -3.29 -2.83
C ALA A 120 13.70 -3.31 -1.30
N LEU A 121 13.37 -2.18 -0.67
CA LEU A 121 13.17 -2.10 0.77
C LEU A 121 12.02 -2.98 1.25
N ASN A 122 10.94 -3.11 0.45
CA ASN A 122 9.85 -4.04 0.79
C ASN A 122 10.31 -5.50 0.72
N VAL A 123 11.10 -5.87 -0.29
CA VAL A 123 11.70 -7.22 -0.38
C VAL A 123 12.64 -7.50 0.79
N LEU A 124 13.50 -6.53 1.18
CA LEU A 124 14.35 -6.67 2.36
C LEU A 124 13.54 -6.85 3.65
N TYR A 125 12.50 -6.03 3.82
CA TYR A 125 11.61 -6.15 4.97
C TYR A 125 10.94 -7.53 5.00
N GLU A 126 10.46 -8.02 3.86
CA GLU A 126 9.90 -9.37 3.76
C GLU A 126 10.92 -10.47 4.09
N MET A 127 12.18 -10.34 3.63
CA MET A 127 13.24 -11.28 4.01
C MET A 127 13.48 -11.31 5.52
N LEU A 128 13.45 -10.15 6.18
CA LEU A 128 13.56 -10.06 7.64
C LEU A 128 12.35 -10.66 8.35
N LEU A 129 11.14 -10.46 7.82
CA LEU A 129 9.92 -11.09 8.35
C LEU A 129 9.96 -12.61 8.20
N VAL A 130 10.39 -13.13 7.05
CA VAL A 130 10.59 -14.57 6.85
C VAL A 130 11.60 -15.12 7.86
N PHE A 131 12.72 -14.43 8.08
CA PHE A 131 13.67 -14.81 9.14
C PHE A 131 13.00 -14.86 10.51
N LEU A 132 12.25 -13.81 10.88
CA LEU A 132 11.55 -13.70 12.16
C LEU A 132 10.48 -14.79 12.32
N LEU A 133 9.81 -15.17 11.24
CA LEU A 133 8.81 -16.24 11.19
C LEU A 133 9.39 -17.60 11.60
N PHE A 134 10.69 -17.87 11.36
CA PHE A 134 11.35 -19.08 11.84
C PHE A 134 11.74 -19.02 13.32
N GLN A 135 11.80 -17.83 13.93
CA GLN A 135 12.23 -17.66 15.31
C GLN A 135 11.15 -18.02 16.33
N SER A 136 11.55 -18.32 17.56
CA SER A 136 10.63 -18.33 18.69
C SER A 136 10.27 -16.89 19.10
N LYS A 137 9.13 -16.69 19.77
CA LYS A 137 8.75 -15.39 20.34
C LYS A 137 9.84 -14.80 21.24
N GLN A 138 10.43 -15.65 22.09
CA GLN A 138 11.49 -15.22 23.01
C GLN A 138 12.76 -14.81 22.26
N SER A 139 13.17 -15.60 21.26
CA SER A 139 14.31 -15.24 20.39
C SER A 139 14.03 -13.94 19.63
N GLY A 140 12.81 -13.77 19.08
CA GLY A 140 12.37 -12.53 18.43
C GLY A 140 12.52 -11.30 19.32
N ARG A 141 12.08 -11.39 20.58
CA ARG A 141 12.26 -10.33 21.59
C ARG A 141 13.75 -10.04 21.85
N GLN A 142 14.59 -11.07 21.95
CA GLN A 142 16.03 -10.88 22.14
C GLN A 142 16.72 -10.28 20.92
N TYR A 143 16.30 -10.61 19.69
CA TYR A 143 16.84 -10.01 18.48
C TYR A 143 16.55 -8.51 18.39
N MET A 144 15.51 -8.00 19.05
CA MET A 144 15.28 -6.56 19.12
C MET A 144 16.46 -5.81 19.77
N ARG A 145 17.22 -6.45 20.67
CA ARG A 145 18.44 -5.88 21.29
C ARG A 145 19.56 -5.58 20.29
N PHE A 146 19.52 -6.22 19.12
CA PHE A 146 20.47 -5.91 18.06
C PHE A 146 20.30 -4.48 17.56
N PHE A 147 19.06 -4.00 17.49
CA PHE A 147 18.72 -2.65 17.04
C PHE A 147 18.94 -1.60 18.13
N ASP A 148 18.42 -1.86 19.33
CA ASP A 148 18.61 -1.01 20.51
C ASP A 148 18.83 -1.91 21.74
N PRO A 149 19.96 -1.78 22.46
CA PRO A 149 20.25 -2.56 23.67
C PRO A 149 19.17 -2.50 24.75
N ASN A 150 18.34 -1.45 24.79
CA ASN A 150 17.27 -1.27 25.78
C ASN A 150 16.02 -2.12 25.49
N LEU A 151 15.90 -2.70 24.29
CA LEU A 151 14.77 -3.55 23.90
C LEU A 151 14.86 -4.97 24.47
N GLY A 152 13.81 -5.77 24.24
CA GLY A 152 13.76 -7.15 24.72
C GLY A 152 13.55 -7.25 26.23
N THR A 153 12.91 -6.23 26.82
CA THR A 153 12.44 -6.16 28.20
C THR A 153 10.93 -5.93 28.20
N VAL A 154 10.24 -6.36 29.26
CA VAL A 154 8.78 -6.18 29.37
C VAL A 154 8.47 -4.69 29.48
N LEU A 155 7.54 -4.22 28.66
CA LEU A 155 7.09 -2.83 28.68
C LEU A 155 6.04 -2.62 29.78
N PRO A 156 5.99 -1.42 30.39
CA PRO A 156 4.89 -1.09 31.28
C PRO A 156 3.58 -1.08 30.50
N GLU A 157 2.54 -1.73 31.04
CA GLU A 157 1.20 -1.65 30.49
C GLU A 157 0.67 -0.23 30.72
N ARG A 158 0.37 0.48 29.63
CA ARG A 158 -0.28 1.79 29.67
C ARG A 158 -1.70 1.62 29.13
N SER A 159 -2.69 1.77 30.01
CA SER A 159 -4.08 1.94 29.61
C SER A 159 -4.43 3.43 29.61
N TYR A 160 -5.17 3.88 28.60
CA TYR A 160 -5.63 5.27 28.49
C TYR A 160 -7.06 5.44 29.01
N GLY A 161 -7.78 4.32 29.19
CA GLY A 161 -9.17 4.24 29.62
C GLY A 161 -9.42 4.30 31.13
N ASP A 162 -8.40 4.57 31.94
CA ASP A 162 -8.53 4.50 33.41
C ASP A 162 -9.30 5.71 34.00
N ASN A 163 -9.24 6.88 33.36
CA ASN A 163 -9.84 8.13 33.86
C ASN A 163 -10.75 8.84 32.83
N CYS A 164 -11.90 8.25 32.51
CA CYS A 164 -12.76 8.73 31.43
C CYS A 164 -13.77 9.84 31.78
N ALA A 165 -13.67 10.46 32.96
CA ALA A 165 -14.46 11.64 33.26
C ALA A 165 -14.05 12.80 32.33
N LEU A 166 -15.03 13.48 31.71
CA LEU A 166 -14.81 14.65 30.86
C LEU A 166 -14.44 15.87 31.73
N THR A 167 -13.19 15.93 32.16
CA THR A 167 -12.59 17.08 32.85
C THR A 167 -11.49 17.68 31.97
N VAL A 168 -11.21 18.98 32.14
CA VAL A 168 -10.16 19.66 31.35
C VAL A 168 -8.81 18.99 31.52
N ASN A 169 -8.47 18.55 32.73
CA ASN A 169 -7.20 17.86 33.01
C ASN A 169 -7.12 16.52 32.27
N ASN A 170 -8.16 15.68 32.35
CA ASN A 170 -8.16 14.37 31.68
C ASN A 170 -8.09 14.52 30.15
N VAL A 171 -8.77 15.52 29.59
CA VAL A 171 -8.71 15.80 28.15
C VAL A 171 -7.33 16.31 27.76
N TRP A 172 -6.72 17.19 28.57
CA TRP A 172 -5.37 17.69 28.32
C TRP A 172 -4.32 16.56 28.38
N ASP A 173 -4.44 15.66 29.35
CA ASP A 173 -3.57 14.49 29.48
C ASP A 173 -3.74 13.48 28.32
N GLY A 174 -4.91 13.47 27.67
CA GLY A 174 -5.17 12.68 26.46
C GLY A 174 -4.63 13.30 25.17
N ILE A 175 -4.37 14.61 25.14
CA ILE A 175 -3.78 15.30 23.98
C ILE A 175 -2.26 15.08 24.00
N ASP A 176 -1.83 13.95 23.45
CA ASP A 176 -0.42 13.56 23.33
C ASP A 176 0.00 13.45 21.84
N ILE A 177 1.19 12.93 21.57
CA ILE A 177 1.74 12.65 20.24
C ILE A 177 0.78 11.83 19.34
N PHE A 178 -0.17 11.10 19.93
CA PHE A 178 -1.20 10.36 19.21
C PHE A 178 -2.14 11.25 18.40
N VAL A 179 -2.42 12.50 18.82
CA VAL A 179 -3.19 13.48 18.02
C VAL A 179 -2.51 13.77 16.69
N LEU A 180 -1.19 13.96 16.74
CA LEU A 180 -0.37 14.16 15.54
C LEU A 180 -0.30 12.88 14.71
N ALA A 181 -0.12 11.72 15.35
CA ALA A 181 -0.04 10.43 14.69
C ALA A 181 -1.34 10.08 13.95
N HIS A 182 -2.51 10.29 14.57
CA HIS A 182 -3.83 10.10 13.96
C HIS A 182 -4.03 11.05 12.79
N SER A 183 -3.78 12.36 12.99
CA SER A 183 -3.94 13.36 11.94
C SER A 183 -3.05 13.10 10.71
N LEU A 184 -1.75 12.85 10.93
CA LEU A 184 -0.79 12.54 9.86
C LEU A 184 -1.04 11.17 9.23
N GLY A 185 -1.44 10.18 10.04
CA GLY A 185 -1.78 8.84 9.58
C GLY A 185 -2.97 8.88 8.61
N TRP A 186 -4.04 9.60 8.96
CA TRP A 186 -5.21 9.75 8.10
C TRP A 186 -4.97 10.62 6.88
N PHE A 187 -4.11 11.63 6.99
CA PHE A 187 -3.60 12.35 5.83
C PHE A 187 -2.91 11.39 4.84
N GLY A 188 -1.96 10.56 5.32
CA GLY A 188 -1.26 9.58 4.49
C GLY A 188 -2.22 8.55 3.87
N LYS A 189 -3.14 8.00 4.67
CA LYS A 189 -4.18 7.06 4.21
C LYS A 189 -5.06 7.69 3.11
N ALA A 190 -5.44 8.96 3.25
CA ALA A 190 -6.21 9.65 2.21
C ALA A 190 -5.44 9.75 0.87
N LEU A 191 -4.12 9.93 0.89
CA LEU A 191 -3.29 9.93 -0.32
C LEU A 191 -3.23 8.55 -1.01
N ILE A 192 -3.32 7.47 -0.23
CA ILE A 192 -3.35 6.08 -0.70
C ILE A 192 -4.75 5.73 -1.24
N ILE A 193 -5.81 5.98 -0.47
CA ILE A 193 -7.19 5.55 -0.77
C ILE A 193 -7.87 6.45 -1.81
N ARG A 194 -7.57 7.75 -1.78
CA ARG A 194 -8.07 8.81 -2.69
C ARG A 194 -9.60 8.85 -2.80
N ASN A 195 -10.31 8.49 -1.73
CA ASN A 195 -11.77 8.48 -1.70
C ASN A 195 -12.30 8.84 -0.30
N HIS A 196 -13.01 9.96 -0.20
CA HIS A 196 -13.52 10.50 1.06
C HIS A 196 -14.41 9.50 1.81
N THR A 197 -15.39 8.91 1.13
CA THR A 197 -16.33 7.96 1.74
C THR A 197 -15.62 6.72 2.28
N MET A 198 -14.67 6.17 1.53
CA MET A 198 -13.91 5.02 1.98
C MET A 198 -13.02 5.35 3.18
N CYS A 199 -12.36 6.51 3.19
CA CYS A 199 -11.56 6.94 4.35
C CYS A 199 -12.42 7.02 5.62
N TRP A 200 -13.61 7.63 5.54
CA TRP A 200 -14.53 7.71 6.68
C TRP A 200 -15.01 6.34 7.16
N ILE A 201 -15.38 5.45 6.23
CA ILE A 201 -15.78 4.07 6.57
C ILE A 201 -14.63 3.38 7.32
N LEU A 202 -13.41 3.47 6.79
CA LEU A 202 -12.25 2.84 7.42
C LEU A 202 -11.87 3.48 8.76
N SER A 203 -12.07 4.79 8.91
CA SER A 203 -11.82 5.49 10.18
C SER A 203 -12.73 4.98 11.27
N ILE A 204 -14.04 4.98 11.02
CA ILE A 204 -15.01 4.43 11.98
C ILE A 204 -14.77 2.93 12.20
N THR A 205 -14.42 2.18 11.14
CA THR A 205 -14.15 0.74 11.27
C THR A 205 -12.95 0.48 12.18
N PHE A 206 -11.91 1.32 12.12
CA PHE A 206 -10.72 1.15 12.95
C PHE A 206 -11.02 1.35 14.43
N GLU A 207 -11.75 2.41 14.82
CA GLU A 207 -12.20 2.59 16.22
C GLU A 207 -13.04 1.40 16.72
N LEU A 208 -13.92 0.88 15.86
CA LEU A 208 -14.72 -0.31 16.20
C LEU A 208 -13.84 -1.55 16.40
N MET A 209 -12.72 -1.66 15.68
CA MET A 209 -11.74 -2.72 15.90
C MET A 209 -11.02 -2.54 17.23
N GLU A 210 -10.66 -1.31 17.62
CA GLU A 210 -10.04 -1.03 18.92
C GLU A 210 -10.97 -1.39 20.08
N TYR A 211 -12.22 -0.94 20.06
CA TYR A 211 -13.24 -1.39 21.02
C TYR A 211 -13.38 -2.92 21.06
N SER A 212 -13.32 -3.56 19.91
CA SER A 212 -13.48 -5.02 19.80
C SER A 212 -12.28 -5.78 20.36
N LEU A 213 -11.09 -5.18 20.32
CA LEU A 213 -9.80 -5.80 20.66
C LEU A 213 -9.18 -5.25 21.94
N ALA A 214 -9.85 -4.33 22.64
CA ALA A 214 -9.42 -3.77 23.94
C ALA A 214 -9.14 -4.85 25.01
N HIS A 215 -9.86 -5.97 24.98
CA HIS A 215 -9.61 -7.11 25.86
C HIS A 215 -8.29 -7.86 25.57
N GLN A 216 -7.72 -7.70 24.37
CA GLN A 216 -6.44 -8.32 24.02
C GLN A 216 -5.26 -7.36 24.20
N LEU A 217 -5.46 -6.08 23.89
CA LEU A 217 -4.41 -5.08 23.93
C LEU A 217 -4.84 -3.91 24.83
N PRO A 218 -4.18 -3.71 25.98
CA PRO A 218 -4.48 -2.60 26.89
C PRO A 218 -4.37 -1.21 26.24
N ASN A 219 -3.53 -1.09 25.20
CA ASN A 219 -3.40 0.11 24.39
C ASN A 219 -4.70 0.53 23.68
N PHE A 220 -5.60 -0.41 23.39
CA PHE A 220 -6.90 -0.11 22.74
C PHE A 220 -7.99 0.20 23.76
N ASN A 221 -7.69 0.11 25.05
CA ASN A 221 -8.61 0.54 26.09
C ASN A 221 -8.42 2.05 26.30
N GLU A 222 -9.16 2.83 25.52
CA GLU A 222 -9.21 4.28 25.54
C GLU A 222 -10.60 4.78 25.95
N CYS A 223 -10.72 6.06 26.28
CA CYS A 223 -11.98 6.63 26.71
C CYS A 223 -12.97 6.81 25.56
N TRP A 224 -14.28 6.76 25.84
CA TRP A 224 -15.29 6.93 24.78
C TRP A 224 -15.18 8.26 24.03
N TRP A 225 -14.79 9.32 24.73
CA TRP A 225 -14.60 10.64 24.13
C TRP A 225 -13.30 10.73 23.34
N ASP A 226 -12.31 9.88 23.65
CA ASP A 226 -11.06 9.78 22.92
C ASP A 226 -11.36 9.22 21.51
N HIS A 227 -11.90 7.99 21.46
CA HIS A 227 -12.35 7.33 20.23
C HIS A 227 -13.23 8.21 19.33
N TRP A 228 -14.33 8.74 19.88
CA TRP A 228 -15.33 9.41 19.03
C TRP A 228 -15.01 10.88 18.79
N ILE A 229 -14.68 11.63 19.84
CA ILE A 229 -14.51 13.09 19.71
C ILE A 229 -13.10 13.42 19.25
N LEU A 230 -12.07 12.90 19.94
CA LEU A 230 -10.69 13.24 19.64
C LEU A 230 -10.21 12.53 18.36
N ASP A 231 -10.43 11.23 18.22
CA ASP A 231 -9.94 10.49 17.07
C ASP A 231 -10.85 10.65 15.85
N VAL A 232 -12.07 10.14 15.86
CA VAL A 232 -12.95 10.19 14.66
C VAL A 232 -13.26 11.61 14.21
N PHE A 233 -13.82 12.42 15.08
CA PHE A 233 -14.36 13.73 14.69
C PHE A 233 -13.33 14.85 14.65
N THR A 234 -12.16 14.68 15.28
CA THR A 234 -11.10 15.71 15.29
C THR A 234 -9.89 15.28 14.46
N CYS A 235 -9.08 14.34 14.94
CA CYS A 235 -7.79 13.99 14.33
C CYS A 235 -7.95 13.31 12.96
N ASN A 236 -8.75 12.24 12.93
CA ASN A 236 -9.00 11.44 11.73
C ASN A 236 -9.71 12.30 10.67
N TRP A 237 -10.75 13.03 11.08
CA TRP A 237 -11.45 13.96 10.19
C TRP A 237 -10.51 15.02 9.61
N LEU A 238 -9.67 15.66 10.43
CA LEU A 238 -8.71 16.67 9.98
C LEU A 238 -7.74 16.08 8.95
N GLY A 239 -7.16 14.92 9.25
CA GLY A 239 -6.27 14.21 8.34
C GLY A 239 -6.94 13.86 7.02
N ILE A 240 -8.16 13.32 7.06
CA ILE A 240 -8.96 13.00 5.87
C ILE A 240 -9.26 14.27 5.08
N TYR A 241 -9.71 15.34 5.72
CA TYR A 241 -10.07 16.59 5.07
C TYR A 241 -8.87 17.21 4.35
N VAL A 242 -7.76 17.39 5.04
CA VAL A 242 -6.52 17.95 4.48
C VAL A 242 -5.98 17.04 3.36
N GLY A 243 -5.98 15.72 3.57
CA GLY A 243 -5.52 14.75 2.57
C GLY A 243 -6.38 14.76 1.31
N MET A 244 -7.70 14.85 1.45
CA MET A 244 -8.61 14.94 0.31
C MET A 244 -8.49 16.28 -0.42
N LYS A 245 -8.31 17.40 0.30
CA LYS A 245 -8.02 18.70 -0.31
C LYS A 245 -6.69 18.70 -1.07
N TRP A 246 -5.69 18.01 -0.55
CA TRP A 246 -4.43 17.76 -1.24
C TRP A 246 -4.65 16.96 -2.53
N CYS A 247 -5.41 15.86 -2.47
CA CYS A 247 -5.80 15.09 -3.66
C CYS A 247 -6.52 15.95 -4.71
N GLU A 248 -7.44 16.83 -4.29
CA GLU A 248 -8.16 17.76 -5.18
C GLU A 248 -7.23 18.77 -5.84
N HIS A 249 -6.30 19.34 -5.07
CA HIS A 249 -5.31 20.29 -5.58
C HIS A 249 -4.47 19.69 -6.72
N PHE A 250 -3.93 18.47 -6.52
CA PHE A 250 -3.11 17.82 -7.54
C PHE A 250 -3.92 17.29 -8.73
N LYS A 251 -5.19 16.92 -8.51
CA LYS A 251 -6.12 16.56 -9.60
C LYS A 251 -6.34 17.71 -10.59
N MET A 252 -6.35 18.97 -10.12
CA MET A 252 -6.65 20.15 -10.94
C MET A 252 -5.40 20.80 -11.55
N LYS A 253 -4.20 20.29 -11.24
CA LYS A 253 -2.95 20.89 -11.70
C LYS A 253 -2.75 20.62 -13.21
N THR A 254 -2.76 21.68 -14.02
CA THR A 254 -2.39 21.60 -15.43
C THR A 254 -0.88 21.46 -15.57
N TYR A 255 -0.42 20.38 -16.20
CA TYR A 255 1.00 20.14 -16.41
C TYR A 255 1.52 20.95 -17.60
N THR A 256 2.54 21.78 -17.35
CA THR A 256 3.25 22.50 -18.41
C THR A 256 4.35 21.62 -19.00
N TRP A 257 4.34 21.50 -20.33
CA TRP A 257 5.25 20.64 -21.10
C TRP A 257 6.57 21.34 -21.51
N HIS A 258 6.75 22.62 -21.19
CA HIS A 258 7.98 23.36 -21.46
C HIS A 258 9.18 22.76 -20.71
N GLY A 259 10.32 22.66 -21.40
CA GLY A 259 11.57 22.17 -20.82
C GLY A 259 12.17 23.19 -19.82
N ILE A 260 12.94 22.73 -18.84
CA ILE A 260 13.57 23.62 -17.82
C ILE A 260 14.44 24.70 -18.48
N ARG A 261 15.04 24.40 -19.64
CA ARG A 261 15.90 25.31 -20.41
C ARG A 261 15.12 26.45 -21.08
N GLU A 262 13.84 26.26 -21.37
CA GLU A 262 12.97 27.24 -22.03
C GLU A 262 12.45 28.30 -21.04
N ILE A 263 12.64 28.09 -19.73
CA ILE A 263 12.20 29.02 -18.69
C ILE A 263 13.26 30.11 -18.52
N PRO A 264 12.96 31.38 -18.80
CA PRO A 264 13.98 32.45 -18.77
C PRO A 264 14.38 32.85 -17.34
N SER A 265 13.49 32.71 -16.35
CA SER A 265 13.74 33.17 -14.98
C SER A 265 14.30 32.08 -14.07
N LEU A 266 15.27 32.45 -13.22
CA LEU A 266 15.80 31.55 -12.17
C LEU A 266 14.71 31.09 -11.19
N ARG A 267 13.78 31.99 -10.81
CA ARG A 267 12.62 31.66 -9.98
C ARG A 267 11.72 30.63 -10.65
N GLY A 268 11.49 30.75 -11.96
CA GLY A 268 10.73 29.77 -12.73
C GLY A 268 11.44 28.41 -12.82
N LYS A 269 12.77 28.40 -13.00
CA LYS A 269 13.57 27.17 -12.99
C LYS A 269 13.54 26.48 -11.63
N LEU A 270 13.70 27.22 -10.53
CA LEU A 270 13.59 26.70 -9.16
C LEU A 270 12.18 26.17 -8.87
N SER A 271 11.14 26.91 -9.25
CA SER A 271 9.75 26.45 -9.13
C SER A 271 9.49 25.17 -9.93
N ARG A 272 10.08 25.04 -11.12
CA ARG A 272 9.96 23.85 -11.97
C ARG A 272 10.71 22.66 -11.38
N ALA A 273 11.91 22.88 -10.84
CA ALA A 273 12.67 21.86 -10.11
C ALA A 273 11.89 21.37 -8.87
N GLY A 274 11.30 22.29 -8.10
CA GLY A 274 10.40 21.92 -6.99
C GLY A 274 9.17 21.12 -7.43
N ALA A 275 8.59 21.46 -8.59
CA ALA A 275 7.46 20.73 -9.15
C ALA A 275 7.81 19.28 -9.56
N GLN A 276 9.08 18.93 -9.69
CA GLN A 276 9.54 17.56 -9.99
C GLN A 276 9.30 16.59 -8.82
N PHE A 277 9.19 17.11 -7.60
CA PHE A 277 8.77 16.35 -6.41
C PHE A 277 7.25 16.24 -6.30
N THR A 278 6.50 16.87 -7.22
CA THR A 278 5.06 16.69 -7.31
C THR A 278 4.69 15.57 -8.28
N PRO A 279 3.58 14.84 -8.02
CA PRO A 279 3.12 13.73 -8.86
C PRO A 279 3.07 14.09 -10.34
N HIS A 280 3.50 13.17 -11.21
CA HIS A 280 3.47 13.38 -12.66
C HIS A 280 2.05 13.43 -13.22
N ASP A 281 1.20 12.52 -12.75
CA ASP A 281 -0.23 12.48 -13.02
C ASP A 281 -0.95 12.12 -11.71
N TRP A 282 -2.18 12.60 -11.56
CA TRP A 282 -3.02 12.35 -10.40
C TRP A 282 -4.29 11.59 -10.77
N THR A 283 -4.14 10.27 -10.86
CA THR A 283 -5.26 9.37 -11.14
C THR A 283 -6.32 9.38 -10.04
N VAL A 284 -7.58 9.57 -10.46
CA VAL A 284 -8.76 9.55 -9.57
C VAL A 284 -9.31 8.15 -9.45
N TYR A 285 -9.43 7.63 -8.22
CA TYR A 285 -9.97 6.30 -7.97
C TYR A 285 -11.49 6.33 -7.89
N ARG A 286 -12.14 5.61 -8.80
CA ARG A 286 -13.59 5.42 -8.83
C ARG A 286 -13.92 3.98 -8.45
N TRP A 287 -13.84 3.69 -7.16
CA TRP A 287 -14.02 2.34 -6.61
C TRP A 287 -15.34 1.69 -7.03
N ALA A 288 -16.46 2.43 -7.02
CA ALA A 288 -17.78 1.99 -7.48
C ALA A 288 -18.16 0.55 -7.07
N PRO A 289 -18.14 0.23 -5.76
CA PRO A 289 -18.19 -1.15 -5.24
C PRO A 289 -19.48 -1.91 -5.64
N THR A 290 -20.59 -1.21 -5.82
CA THR A 290 -21.91 -1.80 -6.07
C THR A 290 -22.17 -2.16 -7.55
N ARG A 291 -21.23 -1.88 -8.47
CA ARG A 291 -21.44 -2.08 -9.92
C ARG A 291 -21.37 -3.54 -10.36
N ARG A 292 -20.41 -4.30 -9.85
CA ARG A 292 -20.16 -5.70 -10.24
C ARG A 292 -19.79 -6.51 -9.00
N PHE A 293 -20.02 -7.82 -9.05
CA PHE A 293 -19.59 -8.74 -7.99
C PHE A 293 -18.09 -8.58 -7.65
N LYS A 294 -17.24 -8.66 -8.68
CA LYS A 294 -15.79 -8.47 -8.54
C LYS A 294 -15.43 -7.10 -7.96
N SER A 295 -16.23 -6.08 -8.26
CA SER A 295 -16.05 -4.73 -7.73
C SER A 295 -16.30 -4.67 -6.23
N PHE A 296 -17.37 -5.32 -5.76
CA PHE A 296 -17.63 -5.39 -4.32
C PHE A 296 -16.56 -6.19 -3.58
N ALA A 297 -16.22 -7.38 -4.08
CA ALA A 297 -15.22 -8.24 -3.46
C ALA A 297 -13.84 -7.56 -3.40
N GLY A 298 -13.42 -6.88 -4.47
CA GLY A 298 -12.16 -6.13 -4.46
C GLY A 298 -12.19 -4.94 -3.50
N PHE A 299 -13.30 -4.22 -3.41
CA PHE A 299 -13.43 -3.14 -2.42
C PHE A 299 -13.30 -3.64 -0.98
N VAL A 300 -13.99 -4.75 -0.65
CA VAL A 300 -13.90 -5.39 0.67
C VAL A 300 -12.49 -5.90 0.94
N LEU A 301 -11.85 -6.56 -0.04
CA LEU A 301 -10.48 -7.03 0.10
C LEU A 301 -9.51 -5.87 0.35
N PHE A 302 -9.64 -4.76 -0.36
CA PHE A 302 -8.80 -3.58 -0.15
C PHE A 302 -9.01 -2.99 1.26
N ALA A 303 -10.25 -2.92 1.74
CA ALA A 303 -10.55 -2.50 3.11
C ALA A 303 -9.92 -3.44 4.16
N VAL A 304 -10.05 -4.75 3.98
CA VAL A 304 -9.44 -5.76 4.88
C VAL A 304 -7.91 -5.64 4.89
N LEU A 305 -7.26 -5.46 3.74
CA LEU A 305 -5.82 -5.29 3.67
C LEU A 305 -5.34 -4.02 4.41
N ILE A 306 -6.11 -2.93 4.34
CA ILE A 306 -5.81 -1.72 5.13
C ILE A 306 -5.98 -2.00 6.63
N MET A 307 -7.10 -2.60 7.05
CA MET A 307 -7.29 -2.94 8.47
C MET A 307 -6.21 -3.89 9.00
N LEU A 308 -5.76 -4.84 8.17
CA LEU A 308 -4.66 -5.73 8.51
C LEU A 308 -3.34 -4.96 8.69
N ALA A 309 -3.04 -4.03 7.78
CA ALA A 309 -1.86 -3.17 7.87
C ALA A 309 -1.81 -2.34 9.17
N GLU A 310 -2.96 -1.85 9.61
CA GLU A 310 -3.11 -1.12 10.87
C GLU A 310 -2.94 -2.06 12.06
N LEU A 311 -3.73 -3.12 12.18
CA LEU A 311 -3.68 -4.01 13.34
C LEU A 311 -2.32 -4.68 13.52
N ASN A 312 -1.65 -5.04 12.41
CA ASN A 312 -0.34 -5.69 12.48
C ASN A 312 0.69 -4.86 13.27
N VAL A 313 0.64 -3.52 13.22
CA VAL A 313 1.60 -2.68 13.96
C VAL A 313 1.42 -2.85 15.47
N PHE A 314 0.17 -2.88 15.94
CA PHE A 314 -0.16 -2.96 17.35
C PHE A 314 0.18 -4.32 17.94
N TYR A 315 -0.10 -5.39 17.21
CA TYR A 315 0.26 -6.74 17.64
C TYR A 315 1.77 -6.98 17.59
N LEU A 316 2.45 -6.59 16.50
CA LEU A 316 3.90 -6.81 16.40
C LEU A 316 4.66 -6.05 17.49
N LYS A 317 4.33 -4.77 17.73
CA LYS A 317 4.98 -3.98 18.79
C LYS A 317 4.74 -4.60 20.17
N SER A 318 3.52 -5.07 20.42
CA SER A 318 3.15 -5.70 21.70
C SER A 318 3.89 -7.03 21.90
N LEU A 319 3.82 -7.94 20.93
CA LEU A 319 4.42 -9.27 21.01
C LEU A 319 5.97 -9.24 21.08
N LEU A 320 6.60 -8.26 20.44
CA LEU A 320 8.06 -8.08 20.40
C LEU A 320 8.61 -7.14 21.48
N TRP A 321 7.75 -6.56 22.33
CA TRP A 321 8.11 -5.56 23.33
C TRP A 321 8.85 -4.35 22.76
N VAL A 322 8.26 -3.74 21.73
CA VAL A 322 8.74 -2.49 21.13
C VAL A 322 7.81 -1.34 21.54
N PRO A 323 8.33 -0.28 22.19
CA PRO A 323 7.53 0.88 22.56
C PRO A 323 6.88 1.55 21.33
N PRO A 324 5.68 2.15 21.45
CA PRO A 324 5.01 2.84 20.34
C PRO A 324 5.84 3.97 19.72
N GLU A 325 6.57 4.72 20.55
CA GLU A 325 7.39 5.87 20.16
C GLU A 325 8.75 5.46 19.56
N HIS A 326 9.09 4.16 19.60
CA HIS A 326 10.40 3.69 19.19
C HIS A 326 10.62 3.90 17.67
N PRO A 327 11.82 4.32 17.22
CA PRO A 327 12.12 4.57 15.82
C PRO A 327 11.82 3.39 14.87
N LEU A 328 11.88 2.15 15.35
CA LEU A 328 11.51 0.97 14.55
C LEU A 328 10.03 0.98 14.13
N VAL A 329 9.13 1.40 15.03
CA VAL A 329 7.70 1.49 14.73
C VAL A 329 7.46 2.61 13.72
N ILE A 330 8.09 3.77 13.93
CA ILE A 330 8.02 4.93 13.02
C ILE A 330 8.58 4.57 11.63
N ALA A 331 9.72 3.87 11.58
CA ALA A 331 10.32 3.39 10.34
C ALA A 331 9.39 2.41 9.61
N ARG A 332 8.79 1.45 10.33
CA ARG A 332 7.81 0.51 9.75
C ARG A 332 6.59 1.22 9.20
N LEU A 333 6.00 2.17 9.93
CA LEU A 333 4.86 2.97 9.46
C LEU A 333 5.22 3.79 8.20
N SER A 334 6.39 4.42 8.20
CA SER A 334 6.89 5.23 7.08
C SER A 334 7.15 4.38 5.84
N LEU A 335 7.80 3.22 6.00
CA LEU A 335 8.04 2.26 4.92
C LEU A 335 6.72 1.72 4.37
N LEU A 336 5.78 1.32 5.24
CA LEU A 336 4.49 0.80 4.81
C LEU A 336 3.67 1.84 4.03
N PHE A 337 3.72 3.11 4.44
CA PHE A 337 3.14 4.21 3.66
C PHE A 337 3.78 4.29 2.26
N LEU A 338 5.11 4.29 2.17
CA LEU A 338 5.82 4.32 0.88
C LEU A 338 5.51 3.11 0.00
N PHE A 339 5.43 1.91 0.59
CA PHE A 339 5.04 0.68 -0.12
C PHE A 339 3.60 0.75 -0.64
N SER A 340 2.70 1.32 0.15
CA SER A 340 1.27 1.38 -0.13
C SER A 340 0.92 2.33 -1.27
N LEU A 341 1.70 3.40 -1.49
CA LEU A 341 1.43 4.39 -2.53
C LEU A 341 1.38 3.79 -3.96
N PRO A 342 2.44 3.16 -4.50
CA PRO A 342 2.37 2.49 -5.81
C PRO A 342 1.49 1.23 -5.76
N SER A 343 1.44 0.53 -4.61
CA SER A 343 0.64 -0.68 -4.44
C SER A 343 -0.86 -0.42 -4.62
N ALA A 344 -1.40 0.66 -4.04
CA ALA A 344 -2.80 1.03 -4.20
C ALA A 344 -3.13 1.40 -5.66
N ARG A 345 -2.18 2.02 -6.38
CA ARG A 345 -2.35 2.32 -7.81
C ARG A 345 -2.41 1.06 -8.66
N GLU A 346 -1.51 0.11 -8.41
CA GLU A 346 -1.48 -1.19 -9.09
C GLU A 346 -2.71 -2.03 -8.74
N TYR A 347 -3.13 -2.03 -7.47
CA TYR A 347 -4.34 -2.70 -7.01
C TYR A 347 -5.56 -2.14 -7.74
N TYR A 348 -5.71 -0.81 -7.77
CA TYR A 348 -6.81 -0.15 -8.45
C TYR A 348 -6.82 -0.47 -9.96
N GLU A 349 -5.66 -0.54 -10.60
CA GLU A 349 -5.56 -0.93 -12.01
C GLU A 349 -6.00 -2.38 -12.23
N TYR A 350 -5.50 -3.32 -11.42
CA TYR A 350 -5.89 -4.73 -11.46
C TYR A 350 -7.39 -4.93 -11.20
N TYR A 351 -7.93 -4.15 -10.27
CA TYR A 351 -9.33 -4.15 -9.88
C TYR A 351 -10.27 -3.58 -10.96
N SER A 352 -9.91 -2.43 -11.53
CA SER A 352 -10.82 -1.63 -12.36
C SER A 352 -10.70 -1.93 -13.86
N ASN A 353 -9.51 -2.30 -14.35
CA ASN A 353 -9.24 -2.52 -15.76
C ASN A 353 -9.40 -4.00 -16.14
N PRO A 354 -10.42 -4.38 -16.94
CA PRO A 354 -10.63 -5.79 -17.32
C PRO A 354 -9.50 -6.40 -18.16
N ARG A 355 -8.66 -5.57 -18.78
CA ARG A 355 -7.50 -5.99 -19.57
C ARG A 355 -6.28 -6.30 -18.69
N CYS A 356 -6.23 -5.77 -17.47
CA CYS A 356 -5.19 -6.10 -16.52
C CYS A 356 -5.46 -7.49 -15.93
N LYS A 357 -4.57 -8.46 -16.22
CA LYS A 357 -4.69 -9.85 -15.72
C LYS A 357 -3.65 -10.22 -14.68
N ARG A 358 -2.59 -9.41 -14.53
CA ARG A 358 -1.49 -9.65 -13.60
C ARG A 358 -1.44 -8.50 -12.60
N MET A 359 -1.27 -8.86 -11.33
CA MET A 359 -1.04 -7.87 -10.28
C MET A 359 0.37 -7.29 -10.43
N GLY A 360 0.51 -6.00 -10.14
CA GLY A 360 1.82 -5.35 -10.16
C GLY A 360 2.70 -5.81 -9.00
N ALA A 361 4.01 -5.60 -9.13
CA ALA A 361 5.01 -6.12 -8.20
C ALA A 361 4.92 -5.45 -6.82
N HIS A 362 4.65 -4.14 -6.74
CA HIS A 362 4.52 -3.45 -5.46
C HIS A 362 3.33 -3.99 -4.67
N CYS A 363 2.16 -4.07 -5.33
CA CYS A 363 0.94 -4.58 -4.71
C CYS A 363 1.08 -6.03 -4.28
N TRP A 364 1.68 -6.87 -5.13
CA TRP A 364 1.92 -8.27 -4.80
C TRP A 364 2.84 -8.39 -3.58
N MET A 365 3.97 -7.68 -3.58
CA MET A 365 4.92 -7.70 -2.47
C MET A 365 4.28 -7.21 -1.17
N LEU A 366 3.54 -6.10 -1.19
CA LEU A 366 2.87 -5.58 0.01
C LEU A 366 1.85 -6.57 0.58
N ILE A 367 1.08 -7.26 -0.26
CA ILE A 367 0.15 -8.30 0.23
C ILE A 367 0.91 -9.43 0.93
N VAL A 368 2.03 -9.89 0.35
CA VAL A 368 2.87 -10.90 0.98
C VAL A 368 3.38 -10.41 2.33
N THR A 369 3.95 -9.21 2.39
CA THR A 369 4.42 -8.57 3.64
C THR A 369 3.35 -8.56 4.73
N LEU A 370 2.14 -8.10 4.42
CA LEU A 370 1.04 -8.02 5.39
C LEU A 370 0.59 -9.40 5.88
N LEU A 371 0.58 -10.40 5.00
CA LEU A 371 0.23 -11.77 5.36
C LEU A 371 1.34 -12.45 6.17
N THR A 372 2.61 -12.20 5.85
CA THR A 372 3.75 -12.73 6.62
C THR A 372 3.77 -12.12 8.03
N GLU A 373 3.53 -10.82 8.17
CA GLU A 373 3.33 -10.18 9.48
C GLU A 373 2.19 -10.85 10.27
N LEU A 374 1.04 -11.09 9.64
CA LEU A 374 -0.09 -11.78 10.27
C LEU A 374 0.29 -13.19 10.74
N LEU A 375 1.04 -13.95 9.94
CA LEU A 375 1.50 -15.29 10.30
C LEU A 375 2.43 -15.26 11.52
N ILE A 376 3.32 -14.27 11.60
CA ILE A 376 4.19 -14.06 12.76
C ILE A 376 3.34 -13.74 13.99
N ILE A 377 2.36 -12.84 13.86
CA ILE A 377 1.45 -12.48 14.95
C ILE A 377 0.70 -13.72 15.46
N VAL A 378 0.07 -14.49 14.57
CA VAL A 378 -0.66 -15.72 14.93
C VAL A 378 0.26 -16.73 15.61
N LYS A 379 1.51 -16.85 15.15
CA LYS A 379 2.51 -17.73 15.76
C LYS A 379 2.89 -17.26 17.17
N PHE A 380 3.16 -15.97 17.34
CA PHE A 380 3.69 -15.41 18.59
C PHE A 380 2.59 -15.19 19.64
N ALA A 381 1.35 -14.94 19.21
CA ALA A 381 0.19 -14.74 20.08
C ALA A 381 -0.26 -15.99 20.85
N ARG A 382 0.29 -17.18 20.53
CA ARG A 382 -0.03 -18.42 21.25
C ARG A 382 0.35 -18.28 22.73
N GLY A 383 -0.66 -18.42 23.60
CA GLY A 383 -0.52 -18.28 25.07
C GLY A 383 -0.38 -16.85 25.56
N GLU A 384 -0.76 -15.83 24.77
CA GLU A 384 -0.80 -14.42 25.23
C GLU A 384 -2.24 -13.91 25.40
N PHE A 385 -3.13 -14.21 24.44
CA PHE A 385 -4.53 -13.74 24.45
C PHE A 385 -5.50 -14.90 24.67
N GLU A 386 -5.49 -15.47 25.88
CA GLU A 386 -6.31 -16.65 26.21
C GLU A 386 -7.78 -16.32 26.50
N GLU A 387 -8.08 -15.03 26.77
CA GLU A 387 -9.44 -14.59 27.01
C GLU A 387 -10.31 -14.73 25.75
N PRO A 388 -11.51 -15.34 25.85
CA PRO A 388 -12.42 -15.42 24.72
C PRO A 388 -12.96 -14.03 24.38
N PHE A 389 -13.25 -13.84 23.09
CA PHE A 389 -13.91 -12.61 22.62
C PHE A 389 -15.20 -12.34 23.42
N PRO A 390 -15.39 -11.12 23.93
CA PRO A 390 -16.61 -10.76 24.65
C PRO A 390 -17.86 -10.99 23.79
N ARG A 391 -18.95 -11.47 24.41
CA ARG A 391 -20.17 -11.84 23.68
C ARG A 391 -20.75 -10.69 22.86
N TYR A 392 -20.68 -9.46 23.36
CA TYR A 392 -21.16 -8.28 22.64
C TYR A 392 -20.37 -8.03 21.34
N VAL A 393 -19.06 -8.27 21.34
CA VAL A 393 -18.20 -8.16 20.15
C VAL A 393 -18.59 -9.21 19.12
N VAL A 394 -18.75 -10.46 19.56
CA VAL A 394 -19.16 -11.58 18.68
C VAL A 394 -20.52 -11.31 18.05
N VAL A 395 -21.50 -10.87 18.84
CA VAL A 395 -22.85 -10.53 18.36
C VAL A 395 -22.78 -9.35 17.39
N PHE A 396 -22.05 -8.29 17.73
CA PHE A 396 -21.91 -7.11 16.88
C PHE A 396 -21.38 -7.47 15.48
N TRP A 397 -20.23 -8.16 15.41
CA TRP A 397 -19.65 -8.56 14.12
C TRP A 397 -20.46 -9.60 13.37
N SER A 398 -21.19 -10.48 14.08
CA SER A 398 -22.14 -11.41 13.46
C SER A 398 -23.28 -10.67 12.78
N VAL A 399 -23.83 -9.63 13.42
CA VAL A 399 -24.88 -8.78 12.85
C VAL A 399 -24.33 -8.00 11.64
N VAL A 400 -23.15 -7.36 11.78
CA VAL A 400 -22.50 -6.65 10.66
C VAL A 400 -22.28 -7.59 9.48
N GLY A 401 -21.75 -8.79 9.72
CA GLY A 401 -21.54 -9.81 8.70
C GLY A 401 -22.85 -10.24 8.02
N ALA A 402 -23.91 -10.48 8.80
CA ALA A 402 -25.23 -10.82 8.28
C ALA A 402 -25.83 -9.69 7.42
N VAL A 403 -25.71 -8.44 7.85
CA VAL A 403 -26.18 -7.26 7.09
C VAL A 403 -25.40 -7.10 5.79
N LEU A 404 -24.07 -7.24 5.81
CA LEU A 404 -23.24 -7.17 4.60
C LEU A 404 -23.58 -8.30 3.63
N ALA A 405 -23.80 -9.52 4.12
CA ALA A 405 -24.25 -10.65 3.31
C ALA A 405 -25.65 -10.42 2.72
N ALA A 406 -26.59 -9.92 3.51
CA ALA A 406 -27.94 -9.59 3.06
C ALA A 406 -27.92 -8.50 1.98
N PHE A 407 -27.15 -7.42 2.20
CA PHE A 407 -26.93 -6.36 1.21
C PHE A 407 -26.33 -6.91 -0.08
N PHE A 408 -25.33 -7.77 0.04
CA PHE A 408 -24.68 -8.41 -1.09
C PHE A 408 -25.67 -9.25 -1.92
N VAL A 409 -26.47 -10.10 -1.27
CA VAL A 409 -27.51 -10.92 -1.92
C VAL A 409 -28.55 -10.02 -2.58
N TRP A 410 -29.02 -8.99 -1.88
CA TRP A 410 -30.00 -8.04 -2.41
C TRP A 410 -29.49 -7.34 -3.67
N GLN A 411 -28.29 -6.76 -3.62
CA GLN A 411 -27.73 -5.94 -4.70
C GLN A 411 -27.36 -6.77 -5.93
N PHE A 412 -26.78 -7.96 -5.76
CA PHE A 412 -26.21 -8.72 -6.87
C PHE A 412 -27.08 -9.88 -7.36
N VAL A 413 -27.98 -10.40 -6.52
CA VAL A 413 -28.88 -11.51 -6.87
C VAL A 413 -30.30 -11.01 -7.07
N LEU A 414 -30.92 -10.43 -6.05
CA LEU A 414 -32.35 -10.10 -6.05
C LEU A 414 -32.67 -8.93 -7.00
N ARG A 415 -31.95 -7.81 -6.90
CA ARG A 415 -32.18 -6.62 -7.74
C ARG A 415 -32.10 -6.90 -9.23
N LYS A 416 -31.18 -7.79 -9.66
CA LYS A 416 -31.07 -8.23 -11.06
C LYS A 416 -32.24 -9.11 -11.50
N ARG A 417 -32.78 -9.95 -10.61
CA ARG A 417 -33.96 -10.79 -10.88
C ARG A 417 -35.22 -9.93 -11.00
N PHE A 418 -35.47 -9.04 -10.05
CA PHE A 418 -36.63 -8.14 -10.06
C PHE A 418 -36.59 -7.12 -11.22
N GLY A 419 -35.42 -6.57 -11.55
CA GLY A 419 -35.26 -5.66 -12.69
C GLY A 419 -35.50 -6.31 -14.06
N LYS A 420 -35.26 -7.62 -14.20
CA LYS A 420 -35.62 -8.39 -15.40
C LYS A 420 -37.12 -8.69 -15.47
N GLY A 421 -37.77 -8.95 -14.33
CA GLY A 421 -39.22 -9.19 -14.25
C GLY A 421 -40.06 -7.99 -14.69
N LEU A 422 -39.72 -6.79 -14.20
CA LEU A 422 -40.39 -5.54 -14.57
C LEU A 422 -40.24 -5.17 -16.06
N ARG A 423 -39.10 -5.50 -16.67
CA ARG A 423 -38.87 -5.27 -18.11
C ARG A 423 -39.70 -6.20 -19.00
N LYS A 424 -39.90 -7.45 -18.55
CA LYS A 424 -40.73 -8.45 -19.23
C LYS A 424 -42.22 -8.10 -19.18
N HIS A 425 -42.64 -7.34 -18.18
CA HIS A 425 -44.02 -6.89 -18.01
C HIS A 425 -44.37 -5.62 -18.80
N LYS A 426 -43.37 -4.84 -19.24
CA LYS A 426 -43.54 -3.64 -20.11
C LYS A 426 -43.45 -3.95 -21.61
N THR A 427 -43.13 -5.19 -21.97
CA THR A 427 -42.96 -5.65 -23.37
C THR A 427 -44.03 -6.65 -23.82
N ARG A 428 -45.02 -6.89 -22.95
CA ARG A 428 -46.36 -7.36 -23.32
C ARG A 428 -47.30 -6.18 -23.17
#